data_AF-A0A918ZF15-F1
#
_entry.id   AF-A0A918ZF15-F1
#
_cell.length_a   1.000
_cell.length_b   1.000
_cell.length_c   1.000
_cell.angle_alpha   90.00
_cell.angle_beta   90.00
_cell.angle_gamma   90.00
#
_symmetry.space_group_name_H-M   'P 1'
#
loop_
_entity.id
_entity.type
_entity.pdbx_description
1 polymer ?
#
loop_
_entity_poly.entity_id
_entity_poly.type
_entity_poly.pdbx_seq_one_letter_code
_entity_poly.pdbx_strand_id
1 'polypeptide(L)' 'MTIRGEQVGTAYHLLDVLQFLRRTGLPEAHEGIDDPDLVEWRGGDSRMWRQEP' A
#
# COMPACT_ATOMS: atom_id res chain seq x y z
N MET A 1 -6.97 -4.06 -0.14
CA MET A 1 -6.25 -2.85 -0.60
C MET A 1 -7.00 -2.25 -1.77
N THR A 2 -7.20 -0.94 -1.76
CA THR A 2 -7.87 -0.18 -2.83
C THR A 2 -6.94 0.94 -3.29
N ILE A 3 -6.82 1.15 -4.60
CA ILE A 3 -6.08 2.26 -5.21
C ILE A 3 -7.09 3.11 -5.97
N ARG A 4 -7.17 4.42 -5.66
CA ARG A 4 -8.16 5.34 -6.28
C ARG A 4 -9.61 4.81 -6.23
N GLY A 5 -9.95 4.06 -5.18
CA GLY A 5 -11.27 3.45 -5.00
C GLY A 5 -11.48 2.10 -5.67
N GLU A 6 -10.52 1.58 -6.45
CA GLU A 6 -10.61 0.28 -7.10
C GLU A 6 -9.90 -0.81 -6.28
N GLN A 7 -10.55 -1.96 -6.11
CA GLN A 7 -9.98 -3.08 -5.34
C GLN A 7 -8.92 -3.81 -6.16
N VAL A 8 -7.66 -3.70 -5.73
CA VAL A 8 -6.50 -4.27 -6.44
C VAL A 8 -6.01 -5.60 -5.85
N GLY A 9 -6.43 -5.92 -4.62
CA GLY A 9 -6.13 -7.19 -3.96
C GLY A 9 -5.76 -7.05 -2.48
N THR A 10 -5.06 -8.06 -1.96
CA THR A 10 -4.49 -8.09 -0.61
C THR A 10 -2.97 -8.07 -0.71
N ALA A 11 -2.35 -7.04 -0.14
CA ALA A 11 -0.91 -6.98 0.05
C ALA A 11 -0.57 -7.58 1.41
N TYR A 12 0.55 -8.29 1.54
CA TYR A 12 1.05 -8.76 2.83
C TYR A 12 2.37 -8.08 3.21
N HIS A 13 3.10 -7.56 2.21
CA HIS A 13 4.40 -6.91 2.37
C HIS A 13 4.43 -5.60 1.58
N LEU A 14 5.33 -4.67 1.95
CA LEU A 14 5.53 -3.40 1.22
C LEU A 14 5.80 -3.63 -0.28
N LEU A 15 6.52 -4.71 -0.62
CA LEU A 15 6.79 -5.09 -2.00
C LEU A 15 5.51 -5.39 -2.78
N ASP A 16 4.50 -6.01 -2.17
CA ASP A 16 3.22 -6.28 -2.81
C ASP A 16 2.50 -4.98 -3.15
N VAL A 17 2.52 -4.01 -2.22
CA VAL A 17 1.95 -2.66 -2.43
C VAL A 17 2.63 -1.97 -3.61
N LEU A 18 3.96 -2.01 -3.68
CA LEU A 18 4.72 -1.46 -4.81
C LEU A 18 4.38 -2.15 -6.13
N GLN A 19 4.18 -3.47 -6.14
CA GLN A 19 3.76 -4.20 -7.34
C GLN A 19 2.36 -3.78 -7.81
N PHE A 20 1.42 -3.57 -6.89
CA PHE A 20 0.09 -3.06 -7.24
C PHE A 20 0.15 -1.64 -7.79
N LEU A 21 0.96 -0.75 -7.19
CA LEU A 21 1.12 0.64 -7.66
C LEU A 21 1.73 0.69 -9.07
N ARG A 22 2.76 -0.13 -9.34
CA ARG A 22 3.33 -0.26 -10.69
C ARG A 22 2.30 -0.67 -11.74
N ARG A 23 1.39 -1.61 -11.40
CA ARG A 23 0.32 -2.05 -12.32
C ARG A 23 -0.66 -0.93 -12.67
N THR A 24 -0.83 0.06 -11.80
CA THR A 24 -1.71 1.22 -12.03
C THR A 24 -1.01 2.37 -12.79
N GLY A 25 0.25 2.20 -13.17
CA GLY A 25 1.03 3.22 -13.88
C GLY A 25 1.46 4.41 -13.00
N LEU A 26 1.34 4.30 -11.68
CA LEU A 26 1.90 5.29 -10.76
C LEU A 26 3.43 5.12 -10.75
N PRO A 27 4.20 6.17 -11.09
CA PRO A 27 5.65 6.12 -11.01
C PRO A 27 6.06 5.85 -9.57
N GLU A 28 7.22 5.22 -9.40
CA GLU A 28 7.73 4.63 -8.16
C GLU A 28 7.15 5.32 -6.92
N ALA A 29 6.05 4.78 -6.41
CA ALA A 29 5.25 5.45 -5.38
C ALA A 29 5.89 5.38 -3.99
N HIS A 30 7.17 4.98 -3.93
CA HIS A 30 7.99 4.91 -2.74
C HIS A 30 8.11 6.25 -2.00
N GLU A 31 8.15 7.37 -2.71
CA GLU A 31 8.32 8.69 -2.08
C GLU A 31 7.08 9.15 -1.28
N GLY A 32 5.89 8.65 -1.59
CA GLY A 32 4.63 9.04 -0.92
C GLY A 32 4.00 7.94 -0.07
N ILE A 33 4.61 6.76 0.03
CA ILE A 33 3.99 5.60 0.70
C ILE A 33 3.96 5.74 2.23
N ASP A 34 4.89 6.54 2.76
CA ASP A 34 4.98 6.89 4.17
C ASP A 34 4.15 8.14 4.53
N ASP A 35 3.57 8.83 3.53
CA ASP A 35 2.74 10.00 3.75
C ASP A 35 1.32 9.58 4.16
N PRO A 36 0.89 9.86 5.40
CA PRO A 36 -0.43 9.48 5.89
C PRO A 36 -1.58 10.21 5.18
N ASP A 37 -1.31 11.35 4.53
CA ASP A 37 -2.31 12.07 3.73
C ASP A 37 -2.54 11.39 2.36
N LEU A 38 -1.58 10.59 1.89
CA LEU A 38 -1.66 9.86 0.62
C LEU A 38 -2.04 8.39 0.82
N VAL A 39 -1.62 7.78 1.93
CA VAL A 39 -1.81 6.36 2.20
C VAL A 39 -2.44 6.15 3.58
N GLU A 40 -3.69 5.70 3.57
CA GLU A 40 -4.36 5.21 4.77
C GLU A 40 -4.04 3.72 4.98
N TRP A 41 -3.27 3.43 6.03
CA TRP A 41 -3.00 2.05 6.44
C TRP A 41 -4.10 1.53 7.37
N ARG A 42 -4.78 0.44 6.99
CA ARG A 42 -5.75 -0.25 7.86
C ARG A 42 -5.12 -1.49 8.48
N GLY A 43 -4.92 -1.48 9.79
CA GLY A 43 -4.37 -2.61 10.57
C GLY A 43 -2.87 -2.56 10.90
N GLY A 44 -2.17 -1.48 10.57
CA GLY A 44 -0.73 -1.29 10.86
C GLY A 44 -0.20 0.05 10.35
N ASP A 45 1.12 0.25 10.38
CA ASP A 45 1.82 1.35 9.68
C ASP A 45 2.73 0.79 8.56
N SER A 46 3.40 1.66 7.80
CA SER A 46 4.30 1.26 6.69
C SER A 46 5.50 0.40 7.11
N ARG A 47 5.82 0.34 8.41
CA ARG A 47 6.94 -0.41 9.02
C ARG A 47 6.49 -1.65 9.79
N MET A 48 5.26 -1.70 10.31
CA MET A 48 4.70 -2.85 11.01
C MET A 48 3.23 -3.07 10.65
N TRP A 49 3.00 -4.08 9.82
CA TRP A 49 1.73 -4.79 9.80
C TRP A 49 1.73 -5.81 10.94
N ARG A 50 0.97 -5.57 12.01
CA ARG A 50 0.66 -6.63 12.96
C ARG A 50 -0.22 -7.64 12.23
N GLN A 51 0.37 -8.76 11.84
CA GLN A 51 -0.39 -9.99 11.71
C GLN A 51 -0.90 -10.32 13.12
N GLU A 52 -2.11 -9.88 13.45
CA GLU A 52 -2.85 -10.59 14.49
C GLU A 52 -3.19 -11.98 13.93
N PRO A 53 -2.87 -13.06 14.66
CA PRO A 53 -3.01 -14.45 14.21
C PRO A 53 -4.46 -14.91 14.04
#